data_AF-A0A945R7H7-F1
#
_entry.id   AF-A0A945R7H7-F1
#
_cell.length_a   1.000
_cell.length_b   1.000
_cell.length_c   1.000
_cell.angle_alpha   90.00
_cell.angle_beta   90.00
_cell.angle_gamma   90.00
#
_symmetry.space_group_name_H-M   'P 1'
#
loop_
_entity.id
_entity.type
_entity.pdbx_description
1 polymer ?
#
loop_
_entity_poly.entity_id
_entity_poly.type
_entity_poly.pdbx_seq_one_letter_code
_entity_poly.pdbx_strand_id
1 'polypeptide(L)'
;MVPSRTGIAVSLACALMASAGLVAPTHAADLGEIKSEQSQVQLSLKSTTQALGKANTKLQKAVNAAAKAQRSLVQAKILKKAALRESKEASAVADSARVDSEYAKSSLILGTRALTRLERKLDAQRADIEDVARAVYQQGPLNEVAILMSAQDPADFTARMVAVNYVSREQQSMERVILVSSADAEMQEVKLTALSEKATTAQAQADRELRKSRVALTAAKKQQRAVVQLRKDKRQAVKSAKKYKGKIKNRYERLKREERKLKLAARKAVAAAREAAAQGTAPQNAQSPSGSLIWPLPGRSRGGGVGPRIHPIYGHNSCHTGIDIGAPSGTKVQAADQGSVATITRGGPYGNAVLVVHSGGLTTFYAHLSSTSVKVGQSLNRGQEVGKVGSTGWSTGPHLHFETRLDGTPYDPMGWYGAAMRAVPC
;
A
#
# COMPACT_ATOMS: atom_id res chain seq x y z
N MET A 1 -32.22 86.25 -39.18
CA MET A 1 -32.12 85.43 -40.40
C MET A 1 -33.22 84.37 -40.35
N VAL A 2 -34.24 84.54 -41.20
CA VAL A 2 -35.27 83.58 -41.62
C VAL A 2 -34.94 83.30 -43.10
N PRO A 3 -35.05 82.08 -43.69
CA PRO A 3 -36.30 81.33 -43.92
C PRO A 3 -36.27 79.85 -43.47
N SER A 4 -37.39 79.28 -42.98
CA SER A 4 -38.58 78.77 -43.71
C SER A 4 -38.29 77.44 -44.43
N ARG A 5 -39.14 76.42 -44.55
CA ARG A 5 -40.60 76.16 -44.40
C ARG A 5 -40.73 74.63 -44.71
N THR A 6 -41.70 73.81 -44.32
CA THR A 6 -43.18 73.79 -44.48
C THR A 6 -43.61 72.39 -43.95
N GLY A 7 -44.64 72.25 -43.10
CA GLY A 7 -46.07 72.09 -43.47
C GLY A 7 -46.44 70.59 -43.45
N ILE A 8 -47.52 70.08 -42.85
CA ILE A 8 -48.94 70.48 -42.93
C ILE A 8 -49.70 69.95 -41.69
N ALA A 9 -50.71 70.71 -41.25
CA ALA A 9 -51.68 70.41 -40.20
C ALA A 9 -52.89 69.61 -40.73
N VAL A 10 -53.71 69.04 -39.83
CA VAL A 10 -55.18 69.27 -39.72
C VAL A 10 -55.73 68.45 -38.55
N SER A 11 -56.54 69.13 -37.73
CA SER A 11 -57.25 68.69 -36.53
C SER A 11 -58.52 67.89 -36.84
N LEU A 12 -58.97 66.99 -35.94
CA LEU A 12 -60.38 66.93 -35.51
C LEU A 12 -60.62 66.09 -34.23
N ALA A 13 -61.33 66.75 -33.31
CA ALA A 13 -62.14 66.36 -32.15
C ALA A 13 -62.55 64.90 -31.82
N CYS A 14 -62.65 64.71 -30.50
CA CYS A 14 -63.74 64.09 -29.71
C CYS A 14 -63.81 62.58 -29.40
N ALA A 15 -63.97 62.34 -28.09
CA ALA A 15 -64.87 61.39 -27.43
C ALA A 15 -64.34 59.98 -27.01
N LEU A 16 -64.03 59.89 -25.71
CA LEU A 16 -64.74 59.07 -24.70
C LEU A 16 -64.67 57.53 -24.72
N MET A 17 -64.46 57.02 -23.49
CA MET A 17 -64.83 55.72 -22.92
C MET A 17 -63.81 54.57 -22.94
N ALA A 18 -63.24 54.37 -21.75
CA ALA A 18 -63.01 53.11 -21.05
C ALA A 18 -63.24 51.81 -21.85
N SER A 19 -62.17 51.04 -21.97
CA SER A 19 -62.25 49.60 -21.73
C SER A 19 -60.98 49.16 -21.01
N ALA A 20 -61.19 48.60 -19.81
CA ALA A 20 -60.18 47.95 -19.02
C ALA A 20 -59.65 46.74 -19.80
N GLY A 21 -58.50 46.89 -20.44
CA GLY A 21 -57.72 45.76 -20.91
C GLY A 21 -57.00 45.14 -19.73
N LEU A 22 -57.60 44.09 -19.14
CA LEU A 22 -56.90 43.17 -18.26
C LEU A 22 -55.62 42.69 -18.96
N VAL A 23 -54.46 43.15 -18.50
CA VAL A 23 -53.20 42.45 -18.77
C VAL A 23 -53.23 41.21 -17.89
N ALA A 24 -53.61 40.08 -18.48
CA ALA A 24 -53.49 38.78 -17.84
C ALA A 24 -52.02 38.54 -17.46
N PRO A 25 -51.70 38.10 -16.23
CA PRO A 25 -50.33 37.92 -15.82
C PRO A 25 -49.71 36.71 -16.52
N THR A 26 -48.52 36.91 -17.06
CA THR A 26 -47.64 35.90 -17.67
C THR A 26 -47.11 34.94 -16.61
N HIS A 27 -47.93 34.03 -16.07
CA HIS A 27 -47.52 33.09 -15.01
C HIS A 27 -47.13 31.69 -15.52
N ALA A 28 -47.42 31.36 -16.77
CA ALA A 28 -47.08 30.05 -17.34
C ALA A 28 -45.59 29.93 -17.73
N ALA A 29 -44.93 31.03 -18.06
CA ALA A 29 -43.54 31.05 -18.52
C ALA A 29 -42.53 30.77 -17.39
N ASP A 30 -42.75 31.33 -16.19
CA ASP A 30 -41.86 31.21 -15.03
C ASP A 30 -41.85 29.79 -14.43
N LEU A 31 -43.02 29.13 -14.36
CA LEU A 31 -43.11 27.76 -13.85
C LEU A 31 -42.46 26.72 -14.79
N GLY A 32 -42.49 26.99 -16.10
CA GLY A 32 -41.84 26.15 -17.12
C GLY A 32 -40.31 26.26 -17.08
N GLU A 33 -39.79 27.48 -16.90
CA GLU A 33 -38.37 27.76 -16.76
C GLU A 33 -37.79 27.13 -15.48
N ILE A 34 -38.48 27.25 -14.34
CA ILE A 34 -38.10 26.61 -13.07
C ILE A 34 -38.07 25.07 -13.21
N LYS A 35 -39.04 24.45 -13.91
CA LYS A 35 -39.05 23.00 -14.17
C LYS A 35 -37.89 22.55 -15.05
N SER A 36 -37.55 23.34 -16.08
CA SER A 36 -36.39 23.07 -16.96
C SER A 36 -35.07 23.13 -16.19
N GLU A 37 -34.86 24.19 -15.41
CA GLU A 37 -33.67 24.33 -14.56
C GLU A 37 -33.56 23.19 -13.53
N GLN A 38 -34.65 22.81 -12.87
CA GLN A 38 -34.67 21.69 -11.95
C GLN A 38 -34.25 20.38 -12.63
N SER A 39 -34.76 20.12 -13.84
CA SER A 39 -34.44 18.90 -14.60
C SER A 39 -32.95 18.85 -15.00
N GLN A 40 -32.39 19.98 -15.48
CA GLN A 40 -30.96 20.07 -15.81
C GLN A 40 -30.06 19.89 -14.58
N VAL A 41 -30.39 20.53 -13.45
CA VAL A 41 -29.61 20.37 -12.22
C VAL A 41 -29.70 18.94 -11.69
N GLN A 42 -30.86 18.27 -11.80
CA GLN A 42 -31.01 16.86 -11.45
C GLN A 42 -30.14 15.92 -12.30
N LEU A 43 -30.06 16.16 -13.62
CA LEU A 43 -29.17 15.40 -14.50
C LEU A 43 -27.69 15.59 -14.13
N SER A 44 -27.29 16.84 -13.82
CA SER A 44 -25.93 17.14 -13.37
C SER A 44 -25.60 16.46 -12.03
N LEU A 45 -26.53 16.50 -11.07
CA LEU A 45 -26.41 15.82 -9.77
C LEU A 45 -26.23 14.31 -9.95
N LYS A 46 -27.05 13.68 -10.81
CA LYS A 46 -26.97 12.24 -11.10
C LYS A 46 -25.60 11.87 -11.68
N SER A 47 -25.15 12.60 -12.69
CA SER A 47 -23.85 12.33 -13.34
C SER A 47 -22.67 12.54 -12.37
N THR A 48 -22.73 13.60 -11.56
CA THR A 48 -21.68 13.94 -10.59
C THR A 48 -21.61 12.89 -9.48
N THR A 49 -22.74 12.43 -8.96
CA THR A 49 -22.80 11.34 -7.96
C THR A 49 -22.29 10.03 -8.49
N GLN A 50 -22.68 9.62 -9.70
CA GLN A 50 -22.20 8.36 -10.27
C GLN A 50 -20.67 8.40 -10.43
N ALA A 51 -20.14 9.53 -10.89
CA ALA A 51 -18.70 9.71 -11.04
C ALA A 51 -17.96 9.81 -9.70
N LEU A 52 -18.62 10.34 -8.65
CA LEU A 52 -18.11 10.34 -7.28
C LEU A 52 -18.07 8.94 -6.68
N GLY A 53 -19.12 8.13 -6.84
CA GLY A 53 -19.15 6.72 -6.44
C GLY A 53 -18.02 5.92 -7.11
N LYS A 54 -17.84 6.08 -8.43
CA LYS A 54 -16.70 5.49 -9.16
C LYS A 54 -15.35 5.94 -8.60
N ALA A 55 -15.20 7.22 -8.25
CA ALA A 55 -13.97 7.76 -7.65
C ALA A 55 -13.73 7.20 -6.24
N ASN A 56 -14.78 6.99 -5.44
CA ASN A 56 -14.72 6.41 -4.10
C ASN A 56 -14.29 4.94 -4.14
N THR A 57 -14.87 4.14 -5.03
CA THR A 57 -14.43 2.75 -5.24
C THR A 57 -12.95 2.68 -5.63
N LYS A 58 -12.49 3.60 -6.49
CA LYS A 58 -11.08 3.70 -6.88
C LYS A 58 -10.19 4.14 -5.72
N LEU A 59 -10.64 5.06 -4.87
CA LEU A 59 -9.94 5.45 -3.64
C LEU A 59 -9.80 4.25 -2.69
N GLN A 60 -10.89 3.52 -2.43
CA GLN A 60 -10.88 2.36 -1.53
C GLN A 60 -9.88 1.30 -2.02
N LYS A 61 -9.90 0.99 -3.33
CA LYS A 61 -8.92 0.07 -3.94
C LYS A 61 -7.49 0.57 -3.74
N ALA A 62 -7.22 1.87 -3.95
CA ALA A 62 -5.89 2.45 -3.78
C ALA A 62 -5.42 2.45 -2.32
N VAL A 63 -6.31 2.73 -1.35
CA VAL A 63 -6.03 2.68 0.09
C VAL A 63 -5.73 1.24 0.53
N ASN A 64 -6.55 0.28 0.12
CA ASN A 64 -6.33 -1.14 0.42
C ASN A 64 -5.00 -1.63 -0.17
N ALA A 65 -4.68 -1.23 -1.41
CA ALA A 65 -3.39 -1.53 -2.03
C ALA A 65 -2.21 -0.91 -1.26
N ALA A 66 -2.33 0.34 -0.81
CA ALA A 66 -1.30 0.99 0.00
C ALA A 66 -1.09 0.30 1.36
N ALA A 67 -2.18 -0.12 2.02
CA ALA A 67 -2.12 -0.86 3.28
C ALA A 67 -1.47 -2.24 3.10
N LYS A 68 -1.82 -2.97 2.03
CA LYS A 68 -1.19 -4.24 1.67
C LYS A 68 0.30 -4.06 1.40
N ALA A 69 0.68 -3.09 0.56
CA ALA A 69 2.07 -2.79 0.25
C ALA A 69 2.87 -2.39 1.51
N GLN A 70 2.26 -1.67 2.45
CA GLN A 70 2.89 -1.33 3.72
C GLN A 70 3.18 -2.57 4.58
N ARG A 71 2.22 -3.49 4.73
CA ARG A 71 2.43 -4.75 5.48
C ARG A 71 3.54 -5.59 4.85
N SER A 72 3.48 -5.78 3.53
CA SER A 72 4.52 -6.51 2.79
C SER A 72 5.90 -5.85 2.90
N LEU A 73 5.98 -4.51 2.90
CA LEU A 73 7.24 -3.78 3.07
C LEU A 73 7.85 -3.98 4.47
N VAL A 74 7.02 -4.01 5.52
CA VAL A 74 7.51 -4.28 6.88
C VAL A 74 8.09 -5.70 6.95
N GLN A 75 7.36 -6.70 6.43
CA GLN A 75 7.84 -8.08 6.39
C GLN A 75 9.14 -8.21 5.58
N ALA A 76 9.21 -7.60 4.40
CA ALA A 76 10.40 -7.64 3.56
C ALA A 76 11.62 -6.97 4.21
N LYS A 77 11.44 -5.93 5.03
CA LYS A 77 12.54 -5.33 5.80
C LYS A 77 13.08 -6.27 6.88
N ILE A 78 12.20 -7.00 7.57
CA ILE A 78 12.59 -7.99 8.57
C ILE A 78 13.40 -9.11 7.89
N LEU A 79 12.87 -9.67 6.80
CA LEU A 79 13.55 -10.70 6.01
C LEU A 79 14.89 -10.22 5.44
N LYS A 80 14.96 -8.98 4.94
CA LYS A 80 16.24 -8.38 4.50
C LYS A 80 17.25 -8.32 5.64
N LYS A 81 16.83 -7.91 6.85
CA LYS A 81 17.72 -7.80 8.01
C LYS A 81 18.23 -9.18 8.44
N ALA A 82 17.37 -10.19 8.45
CA ALA A 82 17.75 -11.58 8.73
C ALA A 82 18.76 -12.10 7.69
N ALA A 83 18.45 -11.98 6.39
CA ALA A 83 19.33 -12.44 5.32
C ALA A 83 20.70 -11.70 5.31
N LEU A 84 20.74 -10.42 5.69
CA LEU A 84 22.00 -9.68 5.83
C LEU A 84 22.84 -10.15 7.02
N ARG A 85 22.21 -10.57 8.12
CA ARG A 85 22.92 -11.15 9.27
C ARG A 85 23.53 -12.49 8.89
N GLU A 86 22.70 -13.37 8.33
CA GLU A 86 23.13 -14.68 7.82
C GLU A 86 24.27 -14.55 6.79
N SER A 87 24.17 -13.61 5.85
CA SER A 87 25.24 -13.35 4.89
C SER A 87 26.54 -12.86 5.53
N LYS A 88 26.47 -12.10 6.64
CA LYS A 88 27.67 -11.64 7.37
C LYS A 88 28.30 -12.78 8.16
N GLU A 89 27.49 -13.56 8.85
CA GLU A 89 27.93 -14.74 9.61
C GLU A 89 28.59 -15.76 8.67
N ALA A 90 27.95 -16.07 7.54
CA ALA A 90 28.52 -16.97 6.55
C ALA A 90 29.82 -16.42 5.92
N SER A 91 29.93 -15.10 5.73
CA SER A 91 31.19 -14.48 5.27
C SER A 91 32.30 -14.63 6.30
N ALA A 92 32.02 -14.36 7.58
CA ALA A 92 33.01 -14.47 8.64
C ALA A 92 33.53 -15.92 8.79
N VAL A 93 32.64 -16.91 8.70
CA VAL A 93 33.02 -18.33 8.70
C VAL A 93 33.87 -18.69 7.48
N ALA A 94 33.50 -18.21 6.29
CA ALA A 94 34.27 -18.42 5.07
C ALA A 94 35.66 -17.77 5.14
N ASP A 95 35.76 -16.57 5.71
CA ASP A 95 37.03 -15.87 5.89
C ASP A 95 37.94 -16.61 6.88
N SER A 96 37.39 -17.11 7.99
CA SER A 96 38.13 -17.96 8.93
C SER A 96 38.65 -19.24 8.27
N ALA A 97 37.77 -19.98 7.57
CA ALA A 97 38.15 -21.22 6.89
C ALA A 97 39.21 -20.98 5.79
N ARG A 98 39.16 -19.81 5.12
CA ARG A 98 40.19 -19.40 4.16
C ARG A 98 41.54 -19.18 4.84
N VAL A 99 41.58 -18.50 5.98
CA VAL A 99 42.82 -18.30 6.75
C VAL A 99 43.41 -19.64 7.19
N ASP A 100 42.58 -20.56 7.68
CA ASP A 100 43.01 -21.91 8.07
C ASP A 100 43.61 -22.69 6.89
N SER A 101 42.99 -22.58 5.71
CA SER A 101 43.50 -23.19 4.47
C SER A 101 44.85 -22.60 4.06
N GLU A 102 45.00 -21.28 4.06
CA GLU A 102 46.27 -20.62 3.72
C GLU A 102 47.38 -20.96 4.71
N TYR A 103 47.06 -21.08 6.01
CA TYR A 103 48.01 -21.53 7.02
C TYR A 103 48.46 -22.98 6.80
N ALA A 104 47.53 -23.89 6.49
CA ALA A 104 47.84 -25.29 6.20
C ALA A 104 48.73 -25.43 4.95
N LYS A 105 48.41 -24.70 3.86
CA LYS A 105 49.24 -24.66 2.65
C LYS A 105 50.64 -24.11 2.92
N SER A 106 50.73 -23.03 3.70
CA SER A 106 52.03 -22.43 4.06
C SER A 106 52.89 -23.41 4.86
N SER A 107 52.27 -24.14 5.79
CA SER A 107 52.94 -25.19 6.57
C SER A 107 53.46 -26.32 5.68
N LEU A 108 52.66 -26.75 4.69
CA LEU A 108 53.04 -27.74 3.70
C LEU A 108 54.26 -27.28 2.89
N ILE A 109 54.22 -26.05 2.35
CA ILE A 109 55.34 -25.46 1.57
C ILE A 109 56.64 -25.43 2.39
N LEU A 110 56.57 -25.00 3.65
CA LEU A 110 57.73 -24.97 4.54
C LEU A 110 58.27 -26.37 4.82
N GLY A 111 57.36 -27.34 5.05
CA GLY A 111 57.72 -28.74 5.22
C GLY A 111 58.42 -29.32 3.98
N THR A 112 57.92 -29.02 2.78
CA THR A 112 58.47 -29.53 1.52
C THR A 112 59.87 -28.98 1.32
N ARG A 113 60.07 -27.68 1.56
CA ARG A 113 61.40 -27.06 1.52
C ARG A 113 62.36 -27.65 2.54
N ALA A 114 61.87 -28.10 3.70
CA ALA A 114 62.71 -28.75 4.70
C ALA A 114 63.13 -30.16 4.26
N LEU A 115 62.21 -30.96 3.70
CA LEU A 115 62.52 -32.28 3.14
C LEU A 115 63.56 -32.16 2.00
N THR A 116 63.34 -31.25 1.04
CA THR A 116 64.28 -31.05 -0.07
C THR A 116 65.70 -30.67 0.39
N ARG A 117 65.83 -29.94 1.50
CA ARG A 117 67.16 -29.64 2.07
C ARG A 117 67.81 -30.86 2.71
N LEU A 118 67.01 -31.74 3.32
CA LEU A 118 67.49 -32.96 3.96
C LEU A 118 67.89 -34.00 2.91
N GLU A 119 67.08 -34.19 1.87
CA GLU A 119 67.38 -35.05 0.71
C GLU A 119 68.71 -34.64 0.06
N ARG A 120 68.91 -33.35 -0.21
CA ARG A 120 70.19 -32.85 -0.76
C ARG A 120 71.40 -33.14 0.12
N LYS A 121 71.24 -33.10 1.44
CA LYS A 121 72.33 -33.46 2.37
C LYS A 121 72.61 -34.96 2.34
N LEU A 122 71.55 -35.77 2.30
CA LEU A 122 71.64 -37.22 2.21
C LEU A 122 72.33 -37.65 0.90
N ASP A 123 71.98 -37.01 -0.22
CA ASP A 123 72.61 -37.26 -1.52
C ASP A 123 74.10 -36.92 -1.51
N ALA A 124 74.48 -35.80 -0.89
CA ALA A 124 75.89 -35.43 -0.73
C ALA A 124 76.66 -36.45 0.11
N GLN A 125 76.10 -36.88 1.24
CA GLN A 125 76.72 -37.90 2.11
C GLN A 125 76.83 -39.27 1.43
N ARG A 126 75.84 -39.64 0.62
CA ARG A 126 75.88 -40.87 -0.18
C ARG A 126 76.98 -40.79 -1.25
N ALA A 127 77.13 -39.65 -1.91
CA ALA A 127 78.20 -39.43 -2.88
C ALA A 127 79.59 -39.57 -2.24
N ASP A 128 79.80 -39.04 -1.03
CA ASP A 128 81.07 -39.19 -0.30
C ASP A 128 81.38 -40.68 -0.03
N ILE A 129 80.38 -41.48 0.35
CA ILE A 129 80.56 -42.93 0.53
C ILE A 129 80.83 -43.64 -0.80
N GLU A 130 80.14 -43.26 -1.87
CA GLU A 130 80.37 -43.81 -3.21
C GLU A 130 81.82 -43.56 -3.68
N ASP A 131 82.36 -42.38 -3.39
CA ASP A 131 83.76 -42.04 -3.70
C ASP A 131 84.74 -42.90 -2.87
N VAL A 132 84.47 -43.11 -1.58
CA VAL A 132 85.25 -44.04 -0.73
C VAL A 132 85.17 -45.47 -1.27
N ALA A 133 83.96 -45.95 -1.62
CA ALA A 133 83.75 -47.28 -2.16
C ALA A 133 84.46 -47.48 -3.51
N ARG A 134 84.44 -46.45 -4.38
CA ARG A 134 85.17 -46.45 -5.64
C ARG A 134 86.69 -46.50 -5.43
N ALA A 135 87.21 -45.73 -4.47
CA ALA A 135 88.63 -45.77 -4.12
C ALA A 135 89.06 -47.16 -3.63
N VAL A 136 88.26 -47.78 -2.75
CA VAL A 136 88.47 -49.15 -2.25
C VAL A 136 88.40 -50.18 -3.39
N TYR A 137 87.48 -50.04 -4.35
CA TYR A 137 87.41 -50.93 -5.50
C TYR A 137 88.61 -50.80 -6.45
N GLN A 138 89.09 -49.58 -6.70
CA GLN A 138 90.21 -49.30 -7.61
C GLN A 138 91.57 -49.65 -7.02
N GLN A 139 91.77 -49.43 -5.72
CA GLN A 139 93.07 -49.63 -5.04
C GLN A 139 93.17 -50.99 -4.33
N GLY A 140 92.07 -51.78 -4.35
CA GLY A 140 91.94 -53.03 -3.61
C GLY A 140 91.39 -52.80 -2.19
N PRO A 141 90.77 -53.83 -1.58
CA PRO A 141 90.24 -53.71 -0.23
C PRO A 141 91.34 -53.23 0.72
N LEU A 142 91.05 -52.18 1.50
CA LEU A 142 91.88 -51.76 2.63
C LEU A 142 91.87 -52.92 3.63
N ASN A 143 92.78 -53.87 3.48
CA ASN A 143 92.93 -54.93 4.45
C ASN A 143 93.65 -54.31 5.64
N GLU A 144 92.89 -53.84 6.62
CA GLU A 144 93.39 -53.21 7.85
C GLU A 144 94.51 -54.04 8.49
N VAL A 145 94.36 -55.38 8.47
CA VAL A 145 95.38 -56.32 8.94
C VAL A 145 96.63 -56.26 8.08
N ALA A 146 96.52 -56.22 6.75
CA ALA A 146 97.68 -56.11 5.85
C ALA A 146 98.39 -54.76 5.96
N ILE A 147 97.66 -53.66 6.16
CA ILE A 147 98.23 -52.32 6.39
C ILE A 147 99.08 -52.34 7.66
N LEU A 148 98.57 -52.95 8.73
CA LEU A 148 99.31 -53.13 9.99
C LEU A 148 100.49 -54.11 9.86
N MET A 149 100.32 -55.22 9.13
CA MET A 149 101.39 -56.22 8.90
C MET A 149 102.51 -55.72 7.97
N SER A 150 102.28 -54.67 7.21
CA SER A 150 103.28 -54.04 6.33
C SER A 150 104.21 -53.05 7.03
N ALA A 151 104.09 -52.88 8.35
CA ALA A 151 104.90 -51.94 9.12
C ALA A 151 106.39 -52.34 9.14
N GLN A 152 107.28 -51.36 8.96
CA GLN A 152 108.73 -51.60 8.90
C GLN A 152 109.41 -51.60 10.29
N ASP A 153 108.81 -50.93 11.26
CA ASP A 153 109.30 -50.83 12.64
C ASP A 153 108.14 -50.57 13.65
N PRO A 154 108.38 -50.62 14.97
CA PRO A 154 107.33 -50.41 15.97
C PRO A 154 106.69 -49.01 15.96
N ALA A 155 107.40 -47.97 15.52
CA ALA A 155 106.86 -46.62 15.42
C ALA A 155 105.91 -46.49 14.22
N ASP A 156 106.28 -47.07 13.07
CA ASP A 156 105.46 -47.17 11.86
C ASP A 156 104.18 -47.99 12.12
N PHE A 157 104.29 -49.09 12.87
CA PHE A 157 103.13 -49.90 13.29
C PHE A 157 102.14 -49.07 14.13
N THR A 158 102.63 -48.27 15.06
CA THR A 158 101.80 -47.40 15.93
C THR A 158 101.12 -46.31 15.12
N ALA A 159 101.84 -45.67 14.18
CA ALA A 159 101.27 -44.66 13.29
C ALA A 159 100.16 -45.24 12.38
N ARG A 160 100.38 -46.43 11.82
CA ARG A 160 99.39 -47.15 11.00
C ARG A 160 98.17 -47.59 11.82
N MET A 161 98.37 -48.01 13.08
CA MET A 161 97.28 -48.34 13.99
C MET A 161 96.39 -47.12 14.30
N VAL A 162 96.98 -45.95 14.52
CA VAL A 162 96.21 -44.71 14.71
C VAL A 162 95.44 -44.36 13.44
N ALA A 163 96.07 -44.47 12.26
CA ALA A 163 95.42 -44.20 10.98
C ALA A 163 94.25 -45.14 10.68
N VAL A 164 94.42 -46.46 10.87
CA VAL A 164 93.35 -47.45 10.69
C VAL A 164 92.20 -47.21 11.67
N ASN A 165 92.50 -46.98 12.95
CA ASN A 165 91.47 -46.67 13.95
C ASN A 165 90.73 -45.36 13.65
N TYR A 166 91.43 -44.34 13.14
CA TYR A 166 90.83 -43.08 12.73
C TYR A 166 89.85 -43.30 11.56
N VAL A 167 90.29 -43.97 10.49
CA VAL A 167 89.45 -44.26 9.31
C VAL A 167 88.25 -45.13 9.68
N SER A 168 88.44 -46.17 10.49
CA SER A 168 87.34 -47.06 10.94
C SER A 168 86.31 -46.30 11.78
N ARG A 169 86.75 -45.42 12.69
CA ARG A 169 85.86 -44.54 13.47
C ARG A 169 85.13 -43.54 12.59
N GLU A 170 85.81 -42.95 11.62
CA GLU A 170 85.21 -42.00 10.69
C GLU A 170 84.15 -42.69 9.82
N GLN A 171 84.44 -43.87 9.28
CA GLN A 171 83.49 -44.71 8.54
C GLN A 171 82.24 -45.05 9.36
N GLN A 172 82.42 -45.53 10.59
CA GLN A 172 81.29 -45.81 11.49
C GLN A 172 80.48 -44.55 11.82
N SER A 173 81.14 -43.39 11.91
CA SER A 173 80.46 -42.12 12.16
C SER A 173 79.63 -41.68 10.95
N MET A 174 80.15 -41.82 9.73
CA MET A 174 79.44 -41.52 8.49
C MET A 174 78.21 -42.41 8.32
N GLU A 175 78.35 -43.72 8.54
CA GLU A 175 77.24 -44.68 8.45
C GLU A 175 76.11 -44.32 9.43
N ARG A 176 76.46 -43.96 10.68
CA ARG A 176 75.47 -43.50 11.67
C ARG A 176 74.79 -42.20 11.24
N VAL A 177 75.54 -41.24 10.72
CA VAL A 177 74.98 -39.95 10.27
C VAL A 177 74.00 -40.16 9.12
N ILE A 178 74.30 -41.04 8.16
CA ILE A 178 73.39 -41.36 7.05
C ILE A 178 72.15 -42.08 7.57
N LEU A 179 72.28 -43.06 8.46
CA LEU A 179 71.15 -43.78 9.04
C LEU A 179 70.18 -42.83 9.77
N VAL A 180 70.72 -41.91 10.58
CA VAL A 180 69.92 -40.91 11.29
C VAL A 180 69.27 -39.94 10.29
N SER A 181 70.03 -39.45 9.31
CA SER A 181 69.53 -38.50 8.31
C SER A 181 68.48 -39.13 7.40
N SER A 182 68.58 -40.42 7.07
CA SER A 182 67.56 -41.15 6.30
C SER A 182 66.29 -41.34 7.12
N ALA A 183 66.41 -41.69 8.40
CA ALA A 183 65.26 -41.79 9.31
C ALA A 183 64.57 -40.42 9.48
N ASP A 184 65.32 -39.33 9.60
CA ASP A 184 64.77 -37.97 9.66
C ASP A 184 64.02 -37.61 8.36
N ALA A 185 64.50 -38.07 7.20
CA ALA A 185 63.87 -37.82 5.90
C ALA A 185 62.55 -38.57 5.76
N GLU A 186 62.53 -39.86 6.11
CA GLU A 186 61.31 -40.67 6.15
C GLU A 186 60.27 -40.07 7.11
N MET A 187 60.69 -39.66 8.31
CA MET A 187 59.82 -38.99 9.27
C MET A 187 59.25 -37.67 8.72
N GLN A 188 60.06 -36.92 7.98
CA GLN A 188 59.63 -35.67 7.35
C GLN A 188 58.67 -35.92 6.18
N GLU A 189 58.84 -37.00 5.40
CA GLU A 189 57.87 -37.44 4.38
C GLU A 189 56.51 -37.80 4.99
N VAL A 190 56.48 -38.58 6.07
CA VAL A 190 55.24 -38.92 6.79
C VAL A 190 54.56 -37.67 7.34
N LYS A 191 55.35 -36.70 7.85
CA LYS A 191 54.80 -35.41 8.27
C LYS A 191 54.22 -34.63 7.08
N LEU A 192 54.83 -34.72 5.91
CA LEU A 192 54.35 -34.05 4.70
C LEU A 192 53.05 -34.64 4.16
N THR A 193 52.87 -35.96 4.21
CA THR A 193 51.59 -36.58 3.82
C THR A 193 50.46 -36.09 4.72
N ALA A 194 50.69 -36.03 6.05
CA ALA A 194 49.72 -35.49 7.00
C ALA A 194 49.43 -33.98 6.78
N LEU A 195 50.47 -33.17 6.49
CA LEU A 195 50.29 -31.76 6.15
C LEU A 195 49.53 -31.57 4.82
N SER A 196 49.77 -32.44 3.84
CA SER A 196 49.09 -32.43 2.55
C SER A 196 47.61 -32.73 2.71
N GLU A 197 47.26 -33.76 3.48
CA GLU A 197 45.88 -34.09 3.82
C GLU A 197 45.20 -32.96 4.59
N LYS A 198 45.90 -32.34 5.55
CA LYS A 198 45.38 -31.18 6.27
C LYS A 198 45.13 -29.98 5.34
N ALA A 199 46.02 -29.74 4.37
CA ALA A 199 45.85 -28.66 3.41
C ALA A 199 44.67 -28.90 2.45
N THR A 200 44.48 -30.13 1.96
CA THR A 200 43.37 -30.49 1.07
C THR A 200 42.03 -30.42 1.79
N THR A 201 41.94 -30.94 3.02
CA THR A 201 40.73 -30.88 3.84
C THR A 201 40.36 -29.44 4.21
N ALA A 202 41.33 -28.62 4.62
CA ALA A 202 41.12 -27.21 4.92
C ALA A 202 40.69 -26.41 3.67
N GLN A 203 41.30 -26.68 2.50
CA GLN A 203 40.89 -26.08 1.22
C GLN A 203 39.45 -26.45 0.86
N ALA A 204 39.09 -27.74 0.95
CA ALA A 204 37.73 -28.20 0.67
C ALA A 204 36.71 -27.56 1.62
N GLN A 205 37.06 -27.37 2.89
CA GLN A 205 36.23 -26.65 3.86
C GLN A 205 36.07 -25.17 3.50
N ALA A 206 37.16 -24.47 3.17
CA ALA A 206 37.12 -23.09 2.72
C ALA A 206 36.21 -22.90 1.49
N ASP A 207 36.30 -23.79 0.50
CA ASP A 207 35.46 -23.74 -0.69
C ASP A 207 33.98 -23.98 -0.39
N ARG A 208 33.67 -24.91 0.52
CA ARG A 208 32.29 -25.14 0.98
C ARG A 208 31.71 -23.91 1.69
N GLU A 209 32.45 -23.32 2.61
CA GLU A 209 32.00 -22.14 3.36
C GLU A 209 31.88 -20.91 2.45
N LEU A 210 32.79 -20.74 1.48
CA LEU A 210 32.70 -19.69 0.48
C LEU A 210 31.44 -19.84 -0.39
N ARG A 211 31.09 -21.07 -0.80
CA ARG A 211 29.84 -21.33 -1.53
C ARG A 211 28.62 -20.95 -0.70
N LYS A 212 28.57 -21.33 0.58
CA LYS A 212 27.49 -20.94 1.51
C LYS A 212 27.39 -19.41 1.63
N SER A 213 28.51 -18.71 1.82
CA SER A 213 28.57 -17.25 1.87
C SER A 213 28.02 -16.59 0.60
N ARG A 214 28.38 -17.10 -0.59
CA ARG A 214 27.86 -16.60 -1.88
C ARG A 214 26.35 -16.80 -2.03
N VAL A 215 25.83 -17.94 -1.59
CA VAL A 215 24.38 -18.24 -1.60
C VAL A 215 23.64 -17.27 -0.67
N ALA A 216 24.13 -17.10 0.57
CA ALA A 216 23.55 -16.19 1.55
C ALA A 216 23.56 -14.73 1.06
N LEU A 217 24.67 -14.28 0.44
CA LEU A 217 24.77 -12.95 -0.16
C LEU A 217 23.75 -12.75 -1.30
N THR A 218 23.55 -13.76 -2.14
CA THR A 218 22.59 -13.71 -3.24
C THR A 218 21.16 -13.63 -2.71
N ALA A 219 20.84 -14.39 -1.65
CA ALA A 219 19.57 -14.30 -0.95
C ALA A 219 19.35 -12.90 -0.34
N ALA A 220 20.36 -12.32 0.32
CA ALA A 220 20.30 -10.98 0.87
C ALA A 220 20.06 -9.90 -0.22
N LYS A 221 20.75 -10.00 -1.36
CA LYS A 221 20.55 -9.11 -2.52
C LYS A 221 19.13 -9.24 -3.10
N LYS A 222 18.57 -10.45 -3.17
CA LYS A 222 17.18 -10.69 -3.60
C LYS A 222 16.20 -9.98 -2.66
N GLN A 223 16.37 -10.10 -1.34
CA GLN A 223 15.53 -9.41 -0.37
C GLN A 223 15.66 -7.89 -0.44
N GLN A 224 16.87 -7.37 -0.70
CA GLN A 224 17.08 -5.94 -0.92
C GLN A 224 16.30 -5.42 -2.12
N ARG A 225 16.31 -6.13 -3.26
CA ARG A 225 15.53 -5.77 -4.46
C ARG A 225 14.04 -5.77 -4.17
N ALA A 226 13.53 -6.77 -3.43
CA ALA A 226 12.13 -6.83 -3.02
C ALA A 226 11.69 -5.62 -2.19
N VAL A 227 12.51 -5.19 -1.22
CA VAL A 227 12.25 -3.97 -0.42
C VAL A 227 12.19 -2.72 -1.30
N VAL A 228 13.09 -2.60 -2.28
CA VAL A 228 13.10 -1.46 -3.22
C VAL A 228 11.83 -1.44 -4.06
N GLN A 229 11.39 -2.59 -4.58
CA GLN A 229 10.17 -2.68 -5.38
C GLN A 229 8.93 -2.34 -4.56
N LEU A 230 8.77 -2.92 -3.36
CA LEU A 230 7.65 -2.63 -2.48
C LEU A 230 7.58 -1.16 -2.03
N ARG A 231 8.74 -0.49 -1.89
CA ARG A 231 8.79 0.96 -1.67
C ARG A 231 8.21 1.74 -2.85
N LYS A 232 8.52 1.35 -4.09
CA LYS A 232 7.97 1.96 -5.31
C LYS A 232 6.46 1.73 -5.40
N ASP A 233 6.00 0.51 -5.19
CA ASP A 233 4.58 0.14 -5.26
C ASP A 233 3.76 0.90 -4.22
N LYS A 234 4.25 0.99 -2.97
CA LYS A 234 3.63 1.79 -1.91
C LYS A 234 3.52 3.27 -2.34
N ARG A 235 4.59 3.85 -2.88
CA ARG A 235 4.60 5.26 -3.33
C ARG A 235 3.56 5.50 -4.42
N GLN A 236 3.45 4.59 -5.40
CA GLN A 236 2.46 4.68 -6.47
C GLN A 236 1.02 4.53 -5.95
N ALA A 237 0.78 3.60 -5.02
CA ALA A 237 -0.52 3.42 -4.39
C ALA A 237 -0.95 4.67 -3.60
N VAL A 238 -0.06 5.24 -2.79
CA VAL A 238 -0.32 6.48 -2.04
C VAL A 238 -0.54 7.68 -2.98
N LYS A 239 0.25 7.81 -4.05
CA LYS A 239 0.04 8.85 -5.07
C LYS A 239 -1.34 8.74 -5.72
N SER A 240 -1.76 7.52 -6.03
CA SER A 240 -3.08 7.23 -6.60
C SER A 240 -4.19 7.58 -5.62
N ALA A 241 -4.05 7.19 -4.34
CA ALA A 241 -5.01 7.54 -3.29
C ALA A 241 -5.15 9.07 -3.13
N LYS A 242 -4.03 9.81 -3.09
CA LYS A 242 -4.04 11.29 -3.03
C LYS A 242 -4.77 11.90 -4.24
N LYS A 243 -4.51 11.39 -5.45
CA LYS A 243 -5.19 11.83 -6.68
C LYS A 243 -6.71 11.62 -6.60
N TYR A 244 -7.16 10.44 -6.16
CA TYR A 244 -8.59 10.17 -6.03
C TYR A 244 -9.26 10.98 -4.91
N LYS A 245 -8.57 11.19 -3.79
CA LYS A 245 -9.04 12.09 -2.71
C LYS A 245 -9.26 13.52 -3.22
N GLY A 246 -8.35 14.05 -4.04
CA GLY A 246 -8.52 15.37 -4.67
C GLY A 246 -9.70 15.41 -5.65
N LYS A 247 -9.86 14.37 -6.49
CA LYS A 247 -11.01 14.26 -7.40
C LYS A 247 -12.35 14.21 -6.66
N ILE A 248 -12.40 13.49 -5.54
CA ILE A 248 -13.56 13.39 -4.67
C ILE A 248 -13.91 14.76 -4.09
N LYS A 249 -12.92 15.48 -3.53
CA LYS A 249 -13.11 16.83 -3.00
C LYS A 249 -13.72 17.78 -4.04
N ASN A 250 -13.15 17.85 -5.24
CA ASN A 250 -13.64 18.76 -6.28
C ASN A 250 -15.08 18.42 -6.74
N ARG A 251 -15.41 17.12 -6.82
CA ARG A 251 -16.77 16.67 -7.17
C ARG A 251 -17.78 16.95 -6.05
N TYR A 252 -17.37 16.78 -4.79
CA TYR A 252 -18.17 17.12 -3.62
C TYR A 252 -18.55 18.61 -3.61
N GLU A 253 -17.57 19.50 -3.82
CA GLU A 253 -17.83 20.95 -3.89
C GLU A 253 -18.75 21.34 -5.06
N ARG A 254 -18.73 20.58 -6.17
CA ARG A 254 -19.69 20.76 -7.26
C ARG A 254 -21.10 20.36 -6.84
N LEU A 255 -21.26 19.19 -6.22
CA LEU A 255 -22.56 18.72 -5.71
C LEU A 255 -23.17 19.72 -4.72
N LYS A 256 -22.36 20.25 -3.78
CA LYS A 256 -22.81 21.23 -2.80
C LYS A 256 -23.35 22.52 -3.44
N ARG A 257 -22.75 22.95 -4.55
CA ARG A 257 -23.22 24.12 -5.32
C ARG A 257 -24.51 23.82 -6.08
N GLU A 258 -24.62 22.66 -6.70
CA GLU A 258 -25.84 22.21 -7.39
C GLU A 258 -27.02 22.06 -6.41
N GLU A 259 -26.77 21.50 -5.23
CA GLU A 259 -27.78 21.35 -4.17
C GLU A 259 -28.30 22.72 -3.68
N ARG A 260 -27.41 23.71 -3.50
CA ARG A 260 -27.80 25.09 -3.16
C ARG A 260 -28.73 25.71 -4.21
N LYS A 261 -28.43 25.51 -5.50
CA LYS A 261 -29.30 25.97 -6.60
C LYS A 261 -30.67 25.32 -6.54
N LEU A 262 -30.73 24.01 -6.30
CA LEU A 262 -31.97 23.25 -6.25
C LEU A 262 -32.84 23.66 -5.05
N LYS A 263 -32.22 23.92 -3.88
CA LYS A 263 -32.90 24.48 -2.70
C LYS A 263 -33.49 25.86 -2.97
N LEU A 264 -32.75 26.73 -3.68
CA LEU A 264 -33.26 28.05 -4.06
C LEU A 264 -34.43 27.94 -5.04
N ALA A 265 -34.32 27.09 -6.07
CA ALA A 265 -35.41 26.85 -7.02
C ALA A 265 -36.66 26.26 -6.36
N ALA A 266 -36.50 25.34 -5.41
CA ALA A 266 -37.62 24.78 -4.63
C ALA A 266 -38.30 25.85 -3.77
N ARG A 267 -37.54 26.76 -3.13
CA ARG A 267 -38.11 27.90 -2.39
C ARG A 267 -38.91 28.82 -3.31
N LYS A 268 -38.39 29.14 -4.50
CA LYS A 268 -39.12 29.93 -5.51
C LYS A 268 -40.40 29.24 -5.95
N ALA A 269 -40.37 27.93 -6.20
CA ALA A 269 -41.55 27.16 -6.58
C ALA A 269 -42.62 27.12 -5.47
N VAL A 270 -42.21 27.01 -4.19
CA VAL A 270 -43.14 27.08 -3.05
C VAL A 270 -43.73 28.48 -2.89
N ALA A 271 -42.94 29.54 -3.09
CA ALA A 271 -43.44 30.91 -3.08
C ALA A 271 -44.47 31.14 -4.20
N ALA A 272 -44.17 30.73 -5.43
CA ALA A 272 -45.08 30.80 -6.57
C ALA A 272 -46.37 29.98 -6.33
N ALA A 273 -46.27 28.80 -5.73
CA ALA A 273 -47.44 27.99 -5.36
C ALA A 273 -48.29 28.64 -4.25
N ARG A 274 -47.66 29.31 -3.28
CA ARG A 274 -48.37 30.08 -2.23
C ARG A 274 -49.08 31.30 -2.82
N GLU A 275 -48.45 32.03 -3.73
CA GLU A 275 -49.06 33.17 -4.44
C GLU A 275 -50.24 32.72 -5.32
N ALA A 276 -50.10 31.63 -6.07
CA ALA A 276 -51.19 31.06 -6.88
C ALA A 276 -52.36 30.55 -6.02
N ALA A 277 -52.09 30.04 -4.81
CA ALA A 277 -53.11 29.65 -3.84
C ALA A 277 -53.83 30.87 -3.23
N ALA A 278 -53.10 31.97 -2.97
CA ALA A 278 -53.67 33.23 -2.50
C ALA A 278 -54.57 33.93 -3.53
N GLN A 279 -54.33 33.70 -4.84
CA GLN A 279 -55.14 34.22 -5.94
C GLN A 279 -56.37 33.34 -6.31
N GLY A 280 -56.68 32.29 -5.53
CA GLY A 280 -57.94 31.55 -5.64
C GLY A 280 -58.04 30.52 -6.78
N THR A 281 -56.96 30.24 -7.52
CA THR A 281 -56.96 29.29 -8.65
C THR A 281 -56.63 27.83 -8.31
N ALA A 282 -56.62 27.45 -7.03
CA ALA A 282 -56.24 26.11 -6.58
C ALA A 282 -57.44 25.14 -6.44
N PRO A 283 -57.29 23.83 -6.73
CA PRO A 283 -58.34 22.83 -6.50
C PRO A 283 -58.68 22.73 -5.01
N GLN A 284 -59.95 22.96 -4.67
CA GLN A 284 -60.53 23.07 -3.33
C GLN A 284 -60.70 21.73 -2.58
N ASN A 285 -59.71 20.83 -2.63
CA ASN A 285 -59.80 19.52 -1.93
C ASN A 285 -58.51 19.15 -1.20
N ALA A 286 -58.03 20.04 -0.33
CA ALA A 286 -56.96 19.73 0.61
C ALA A 286 -57.49 19.92 2.04
N GLN A 287 -57.97 18.82 2.64
CA GLN A 287 -58.20 18.77 4.08
C GLN A 287 -56.90 19.11 4.83
N SER A 288 -57.04 19.77 5.99
CA SER A 288 -55.91 20.15 6.84
C SER A 288 -55.15 18.92 7.38
N PRO A 289 -53.81 18.92 7.39
CA PRO A 289 -53.00 17.88 8.00
C PRO A 289 -53.24 17.83 9.51
N SER A 290 -53.51 16.62 10.01
CA SER A 290 -53.53 16.35 11.44
C SER A 290 -52.13 16.61 11.99
N GLY A 291 -51.98 17.43 13.04
CA GLY A 291 -50.68 17.87 13.60
C GLY A 291 -49.74 16.78 14.15
N SER A 292 -49.91 15.50 13.80
CA SER A 292 -49.04 14.39 14.16
C SER A 292 -48.66 13.59 12.92
N LEU A 293 -47.36 13.50 12.65
CA LEU A 293 -46.81 12.66 11.57
C LEU A 293 -46.89 11.19 11.98
N ILE A 294 -47.22 10.29 11.05
CA ILE A 294 -47.01 8.86 11.28
C ILE A 294 -45.54 8.48 11.01
N TRP A 295 -45.10 7.38 11.62
CA TRP A 295 -43.73 6.90 11.43
C TRP A 295 -43.55 6.33 10.00
N PRO A 296 -42.55 6.78 9.23
CA PRO A 296 -42.44 6.45 7.80
C PRO A 296 -41.96 5.02 7.52
N LEU A 297 -41.51 4.29 8.55
CA LEU A 297 -41.05 2.89 8.49
C LEU A 297 -41.60 2.07 9.67
N PRO A 298 -42.87 1.63 9.62
CA PRO A 298 -43.50 0.90 10.71
C PRO A 298 -42.66 -0.30 11.20
N GLY A 299 -42.54 -0.45 12.52
CA GLY A 299 -41.79 -1.54 13.14
C GLY A 299 -40.26 -1.39 13.09
N ARG A 300 -39.73 -0.22 12.72
CA ARG A 300 -38.28 0.07 12.71
C ARG A 300 -37.95 1.24 13.61
N SER A 301 -36.98 1.03 14.50
CA SER A 301 -36.47 2.06 15.38
C SER A 301 -35.52 3.01 14.64
N ARG A 302 -35.46 4.26 15.09
CA ARG A 302 -34.43 5.21 14.63
C ARG A 302 -33.03 4.66 14.93
N GLY A 303 -32.09 4.87 14.02
CA GLY A 303 -30.68 4.58 14.23
C GLY A 303 -29.92 5.81 14.72
N GLY A 304 -29.71 6.78 13.83
CA GLY A 304 -28.89 7.99 14.07
C GLY A 304 -29.68 9.25 14.45
N GLY A 305 -29.00 10.23 15.06
CA GLY A 305 -29.55 11.53 15.44
C GLY A 305 -29.13 12.67 14.49
N VAL A 306 -29.77 13.83 14.64
CA VAL A 306 -29.51 15.03 13.83
C VAL A 306 -28.30 15.84 14.34
N GLY A 307 -27.69 16.69 13.49
CA GLY A 307 -26.68 17.69 13.87
C GLY A 307 -25.29 17.55 13.22
N PRO A 308 -24.30 18.34 13.68
CA PRO A 308 -22.95 18.36 13.12
C PRO A 308 -22.24 17.03 13.31
N ARG A 309 -21.59 16.53 12.26
CA ARG A 309 -20.81 15.29 12.30
C ARG A 309 -19.63 15.31 11.34
N ILE A 310 -18.67 14.42 11.55
CA ILE A 310 -17.68 14.11 10.52
C ILE A 310 -18.33 13.15 9.50
N HIS A 311 -18.27 13.50 8.22
CA HIS A 311 -18.86 12.70 7.16
C HIS A 311 -18.23 11.29 7.15
N PRO A 312 -19.01 10.21 7.36
CA PRO A 312 -18.46 8.87 7.61
C PRO A 312 -17.66 8.30 6.44
N ILE A 313 -17.95 8.77 5.21
CA ILE A 313 -17.26 8.34 3.99
C ILE A 313 -16.03 9.22 3.68
N TYR A 314 -16.02 10.49 4.09
CA TYR A 314 -15.08 11.49 3.54
C TYR A 314 -14.26 12.24 4.59
N GLY A 315 -14.59 12.10 5.88
CA GLY A 315 -13.78 12.59 6.99
C GLY A 315 -13.71 14.11 7.16
N HIS A 316 -14.68 14.87 6.63
CA HIS A 316 -14.78 16.32 6.79
C HIS A 316 -16.03 16.70 7.60
N ASN A 317 -16.08 17.93 8.12
CA ASN A 317 -17.27 18.47 8.76
C ASN A 317 -18.47 18.43 7.78
N SER A 318 -19.56 17.84 8.24
CA SER A 318 -20.83 17.68 7.56
C SER A 318 -21.94 17.89 8.58
N CYS A 319 -23.16 18.08 8.12
CA CYS A 319 -24.31 18.09 9.01
C CYS A 319 -25.30 17.00 8.64
N HIS A 320 -25.94 16.43 9.64
CA HIS A 320 -26.99 15.43 9.49
C HIS A 320 -28.35 16.09 9.73
N THR A 321 -29.04 16.43 8.66
CA THR A 321 -30.26 17.25 8.67
C THR A 321 -31.55 16.48 8.94
N GLY A 322 -31.44 15.18 9.21
CA GLY A 322 -32.54 14.27 9.46
C GLY A 322 -32.09 13.06 10.27
N ILE A 323 -32.98 12.09 10.44
CA ILE A 323 -32.70 10.82 11.12
C ILE A 323 -32.48 9.71 10.11
N ASP A 324 -31.64 8.75 10.47
CA ASP A 324 -31.43 7.54 9.67
C ASP A 324 -32.17 6.36 10.34
N ILE A 325 -33.06 5.72 9.60
CA ILE A 325 -33.85 4.56 10.07
C ILE A 325 -33.36 3.32 9.31
N GLY A 326 -32.68 2.42 10.02
CA GLY A 326 -32.10 1.21 9.44
C GLY A 326 -33.18 0.19 9.04
N ALA A 327 -33.13 -0.29 7.80
CA ALA A 327 -34.05 -1.33 7.33
C ALA A 327 -33.45 -2.05 6.10
N PRO A 328 -33.78 -3.34 5.87
CA PRO A 328 -33.35 -4.06 4.67
C PRO A 328 -33.77 -3.33 3.39
N SER A 329 -32.94 -3.43 2.34
CA SER A 329 -33.28 -2.88 1.02
C SER A 329 -34.58 -3.51 0.52
N GLY A 330 -35.47 -2.70 -0.05
CA GLY A 330 -36.79 -3.11 -0.50
C GLY A 330 -37.91 -2.91 0.52
N THR A 331 -37.60 -2.56 1.78
CA THR A 331 -38.63 -2.28 2.79
C THR A 331 -39.50 -1.10 2.37
N LYS A 332 -40.82 -1.22 2.53
CA LYS A 332 -41.81 -0.18 2.17
C LYS A 332 -41.64 1.09 3.02
N VAL A 333 -41.56 2.25 2.36
CA VAL A 333 -41.52 3.58 2.99
C VAL A 333 -42.87 4.27 2.80
N GLN A 334 -43.44 4.78 3.87
CA GLN A 334 -44.78 5.39 3.91
C GLN A 334 -44.70 6.91 4.05
N ALA A 335 -45.67 7.61 3.45
CA ALA A 335 -45.85 9.04 3.60
C ALA A 335 -46.26 9.34 5.06
N ALA A 336 -45.46 10.15 5.74
CA ALA A 336 -45.67 10.52 7.13
C ALA A 336 -46.97 11.32 7.34
N ASP A 337 -47.46 12.01 6.30
CA ASP A 337 -48.76 12.67 6.30
C ASP A 337 -49.27 12.87 4.87
N GLN A 338 -50.51 13.31 4.72
CA GLN A 338 -51.09 13.68 3.44
C GLN A 338 -50.40 14.92 2.87
N GLY A 339 -50.24 14.98 1.55
CA GLY A 339 -49.54 16.08 0.91
C GLY A 339 -49.37 15.88 -0.60
N SER A 340 -48.58 16.75 -1.22
CA SER A 340 -48.27 16.66 -2.65
C SER A 340 -46.77 16.43 -2.88
N VAL A 341 -46.43 15.57 -3.84
CA VAL A 341 -45.03 15.33 -4.20
C VAL A 341 -44.47 16.54 -4.93
N ALA A 342 -43.64 17.31 -4.26
CA ALA A 342 -43.03 18.50 -4.86
C ALA A 342 -41.85 18.17 -5.77
N THR A 343 -41.02 17.19 -5.39
CA THR A 343 -39.84 16.83 -6.19
C THR A 343 -39.44 15.39 -5.95
N ILE A 344 -38.97 14.74 -7.01
CA ILE A 344 -38.29 13.45 -6.95
C ILE A 344 -36.86 13.66 -7.44
N THR A 345 -35.88 13.35 -6.62
CA THR A 345 -34.47 13.37 -6.99
C THR A 345 -34.02 11.96 -7.33
N ARG A 346 -33.26 11.81 -8.41
CA ARG A 346 -32.67 10.51 -8.83
C ARG A 346 -31.15 10.65 -8.92
N GLY A 347 -30.47 10.66 -7.77
CA GLY A 347 -29.02 10.83 -7.65
C GLY A 347 -28.64 11.87 -6.61
N GLY A 348 -27.43 12.44 -6.69
CA GLY A 348 -26.96 13.35 -5.64
C GLY A 348 -26.54 12.62 -4.35
N PRO A 349 -26.19 13.38 -3.29
CA PRO A 349 -25.85 12.84 -1.97
C PRO A 349 -26.96 12.00 -1.34
N TYR A 350 -28.22 12.38 -1.57
CA TYR A 350 -29.41 11.74 -1.02
C TYR A 350 -29.92 10.55 -1.86
N GLY A 351 -29.30 10.24 -3.00
CA GLY A 351 -29.70 9.11 -3.84
C GLY A 351 -31.08 9.31 -4.48
N ASN A 352 -31.89 8.25 -4.53
CA ASN A 352 -33.29 8.44 -4.90
C ASN A 352 -34.03 9.00 -3.70
N ALA A 353 -34.67 10.16 -3.88
CA ALA A 353 -35.34 10.84 -2.81
C ALA A 353 -36.65 11.49 -3.25
N VAL A 354 -37.60 11.59 -2.33
CA VAL A 354 -38.91 12.23 -2.55
C VAL A 354 -39.09 13.34 -1.53
N LEU A 355 -39.46 14.53 -2.00
CA LEU A 355 -39.89 15.64 -1.16
C LEU A 355 -41.41 15.75 -1.26
N VAL A 356 -42.09 15.70 -0.11
CA VAL A 356 -43.54 15.86 0.00
C VAL A 356 -43.82 17.16 0.74
N VAL A 357 -44.69 17.99 0.16
CA VAL A 357 -45.17 19.23 0.76
C VAL A 357 -46.52 18.95 1.41
N HIS A 358 -46.60 19.29 2.69
CA HIS A 358 -47.81 19.25 3.50
C HIS A 358 -48.34 20.68 3.68
N SER A 359 -49.50 20.82 4.30
CA SER A 359 -49.98 22.16 4.66
C SER A 359 -49.19 22.76 5.84
N GLY A 360 -49.39 24.04 6.13
CA GLY A 360 -48.74 24.73 7.26
C GLY A 360 -47.23 24.91 7.08
N GLY A 361 -46.72 24.81 5.84
CA GLY A 361 -45.30 24.99 5.55
C GLY A 361 -44.40 23.80 5.91
N LEU A 362 -44.97 22.68 6.36
CA LEU A 362 -44.24 21.45 6.65
C LEU A 362 -43.90 20.71 5.36
N THR A 363 -42.68 20.22 5.28
CA THR A 363 -42.24 19.30 4.21
C THR A 363 -41.53 18.10 4.82
N THR A 364 -41.71 16.94 4.21
CA THR A 364 -40.98 15.71 4.57
C THR A 364 -40.12 15.24 3.42
N PHE A 365 -38.93 14.74 3.74
CA PHE A 365 -37.96 14.28 2.75
C PHE A 365 -37.55 12.84 3.03
N TYR A 366 -37.69 11.98 2.03
CA TYR A 366 -37.42 10.54 2.10
C TYR A 366 -36.27 10.22 1.16
N ALA A 367 -35.10 9.82 1.67
CA ALA A 367 -33.88 9.66 0.89
C ALA A 367 -33.27 8.24 0.97
N HIS A 368 -32.26 8.00 0.15
CA HIS A 368 -31.55 6.73 -0.03
C HIS A 368 -32.42 5.58 -0.56
N LEU A 369 -33.56 5.90 -1.19
CA LEU A 369 -34.51 4.90 -1.69
C LEU A 369 -33.89 4.02 -2.79
N SER A 370 -34.28 2.75 -2.85
CA SER A 370 -33.95 1.86 -3.99
C SER A 370 -34.84 2.17 -5.19
N SER A 371 -36.12 2.45 -4.96
CA SER A 371 -37.10 2.88 -5.96
C SER A 371 -38.10 3.87 -5.37
N THR A 372 -38.71 4.68 -6.24
CA THR A 372 -39.81 5.61 -5.89
C THR A 372 -41.11 5.07 -6.46
N SER A 373 -42.20 5.11 -5.68
CA SER A 373 -43.52 4.59 -6.08
C SER A 373 -44.50 5.70 -6.49
N VAL A 374 -44.01 6.95 -6.59
CA VAL A 374 -44.81 8.16 -6.80
C VAL A 374 -44.28 9.02 -7.96
N LYS A 375 -45.08 10.00 -8.40
CA LYS A 375 -44.73 10.99 -9.45
C LYS A 375 -44.79 12.43 -8.91
N VAL A 376 -44.02 13.35 -9.50
CA VAL A 376 -44.10 14.78 -9.16
C VAL A 376 -45.51 15.32 -9.43
N GLY A 377 -46.06 16.10 -8.51
CA GLY A 377 -47.43 16.64 -8.54
C GLY A 377 -48.50 15.69 -8.01
N GLN A 378 -48.16 14.44 -7.67
CA GLN A 378 -49.11 13.48 -7.14
C GLN A 378 -49.52 13.84 -5.71
N SER A 379 -50.83 13.84 -5.42
CA SER A 379 -51.36 13.87 -4.05
C SER A 379 -51.20 12.50 -3.39
N LEU A 380 -50.77 12.51 -2.13
CA LEU A 380 -50.56 11.33 -1.30
C LEU A 380 -51.44 11.41 -0.07
N ASN A 381 -52.01 10.27 0.30
CA ASN A 381 -52.66 10.09 1.59
C ASN A 381 -51.61 9.70 2.64
N ARG A 382 -51.87 10.02 3.91
CA ARG A 382 -51.08 9.55 5.05
C ARG A 382 -50.99 8.01 5.03
N GLY A 383 -49.78 7.46 5.15
CA GLY A 383 -49.54 6.00 5.07
C GLY A 383 -49.35 5.44 3.66
N GLN A 384 -49.57 6.25 2.62
CA GLN A 384 -49.38 5.81 1.23
C GLN A 384 -47.90 5.51 0.94
N GLU A 385 -47.64 4.54 0.06
CA GLU A 385 -46.27 4.19 -0.33
C GLU A 385 -45.59 5.33 -1.10
N VAL A 386 -44.43 5.76 -0.61
CA VAL A 386 -43.58 6.75 -1.27
C VAL A 386 -42.48 6.07 -2.09
N GLY A 387 -41.98 4.94 -1.60
CA GLY A 387 -40.93 4.17 -2.25
C GLY A 387 -40.44 3.02 -1.38
N LYS A 388 -39.25 2.52 -1.71
CA LYS A 388 -38.61 1.40 -1.00
C LYS A 388 -37.25 1.80 -0.48
N VAL A 389 -36.90 1.33 0.72
CA VAL A 389 -35.57 1.52 1.33
C VAL A 389 -34.50 1.01 0.38
N GLY A 390 -33.36 1.69 0.35
CA GLY A 390 -32.19 1.28 -0.41
C GLY A 390 -30.91 1.77 0.25
N SER A 391 -29.85 1.82 -0.56
CA SER A 391 -28.55 2.38 -0.18
C SER A 391 -28.00 3.25 -1.31
N THR A 392 -28.89 4.02 -1.96
CA THR A 392 -28.50 4.90 -3.07
C THR A 392 -27.93 6.23 -2.53
N GLY A 393 -27.03 6.87 -3.27
CA GLY A 393 -26.35 8.10 -2.80
C GLY A 393 -25.21 7.82 -1.81
N TRP A 394 -25.01 8.70 -0.84
CA TRP A 394 -23.98 8.56 0.20
C TRP A 394 -24.50 7.80 1.41
N SER A 395 -24.68 6.50 1.20
CA SER A 395 -25.17 5.58 2.21
C SER A 395 -24.08 4.55 2.55
N THR A 396 -23.88 4.25 3.83
CA THR A 396 -22.94 3.21 4.29
C THR A 396 -23.56 1.81 4.28
N GLY A 397 -24.88 1.71 4.15
CA GLY A 397 -25.66 0.47 4.11
C GLY A 397 -27.16 0.78 4.07
N PRO A 398 -28.05 -0.20 3.83
CA PRO A 398 -29.48 0.07 3.65
C PRO A 398 -30.16 0.80 4.82
N HIS A 399 -30.74 1.98 4.54
CA HIS A 399 -31.50 2.79 5.50
C HIS A 399 -32.38 3.82 4.78
N LEU A 400 -33.37 4.37 5.48
CA LEU A 400 -34.09 5.58 5.08
C LEU A 400 -33.49 6.77 5.81
N HIS A 401 -33.09 7.79 5.05
CA HIS A 401 -32.83 9.11 5.63
C HIS A 401 -34.11 9.93 5.56
N PHE A 402 -34.61 10.37 6.72
CA PHE A 402 -35.88 11.08 6.87
C PHE A 402 -35.66 12.47 7.47
N GLU A 403 -36.09 13.52 6.77
CA GLU A 403 -36.05 14.89 7.26
C GLU A 403 -37.45 15.48 7.38
N THR A 404 -37.65 16.35 8.37
CA THR A 404 -38.78 17.27 8.45
C THR A 404 -38.25 18.70 8.33
N ARG A 405 -38.95 19.55 7.59
CA ARG A 405 -38.60 20.96 7.47
C ARG A 405 -39.84 21.83 7.59
N LEU A 406 -39.76 22.85 8.43
CA LEU A 406 -40.78 23.89 8.57
C LEU A 406 -40.28 25.15 7.87
N ASP A 407 -41.01 25.62 6.87
CA ASP A 407 -40.64 26.75 6.00
C ASP A 407 -39.20 26.64 5.43
N GLY A 408 -38.80 25.40 5.16
CA GLY A 408 -37.49 25.05 4.59
C GLY A 408 -36.34 24.94 5.60
N THR A 409 -36.56 25.26 6.87
CA THR A 409 -35.60 25.05 7.97
C THR A 409 -35.68 23.60 8.46
N PRO A 410 -34.58 22.85 8.54
CA PRO A 410 -34.60 21.48 9.05
C PRO A 410 -34.85 21.47 10.56
N TYR A 411 -35.76 20.61 11.00
CA TYR A 411 -36.02 20.33 12.40
C TYR A 411 -35.74 18.85 12.69
N ASP A 412 -35.44 18.53 13.95
CA ASP A 412 -35.38 17.14 14.39
C ASP A 412 -36.77 16.50 14.18
N PRO A 413 -36.89 15.46 13.32
CA PRO A 413 -38.16 14.78 13.07
C PRO A 413 -38.82 14.25 14.35
N MET A 414 -38.05 13.95 15.39
CA MET A 414 -38.58 13.45 16.66
C MET A 414 -39.54 14.42 17.34
N GLY A 415 -39.49 15.71 17.01
CA GLY A 415 -40.46 16.70 17.51
C GLY A 415 -41.90 16.37 17.16
N TRP A 416 -42.15 15.74 16.00
CA TRP A 416 -43.48 15.29 15.58
C TRP A 416 -43.90 13.94 16.19
N TYR A 417 -43.01 13.32 16.97
CA TYR A 417 -43.22 12.03 17.63
C TYR A 417 -43.11 12.14 19.16
N GLY A 418 -43.40 13.33 19.72
CA GLY A 418 -43.48 13.56 21.17
C GLY A 418 -42.21 14.11 21.82
N ALA A 419 -41.13 14.34 21.06
CA ALA A 419 -39.97 15.08 21.58
C ALA A 419 -40.18 16.61 21.45
N ALA A 420 -39.27 17.39 22.02
CA ALA A 420 -39.29 18.85 21.84
C ALA A 420 -38.96 19.24 20.39
N MET A 421 -39.72 20.21 19.84
CA MET A 421 -39.42 20.79 18.53
C MET A 421 -38.11 21.56 18.56
N ARG A 422 -37.11 21.10 17.79
CA ARG A 422 -35.77 21.69 17.74
C ARG A 422 -35.29 21.83 16.31
N ALA A 423 -34.88 23.03 15.92
CA ALA A 423 -34.17 23.23 14.68
C ALA A 423 -32.84 22.46 14.72
N VAL A 424 -32.45 21.84 13.61
CA VAL A 424 -31.17 21.12 13.55
C VAL A 424 -30.04 22.16 13.50
N PRO A 425 -29.06 22.12 14.43
CA PRO A 425 -27.93 23.04 14.42
C PRO A 425 -26.97 22.67 13.29
N CYS A 426 -27.25 23.21 12.10
CA CYS A 426 -26.56 23.07 10.83
C CYS A 426 -26.70 24.39 10.05
#